data_AF-A0A5B0HC99-F1
#
_entry.id   AF-A0A5B0HC99-F1
#
_cell.length_a   1.000
_cell.length_b   1.000
_cell.length_c   1.000
_cell.angle_alpha   90.00
_cell.angle_beta   90.00
_cell.angle_gamma   90.00
#
_symmetry.space_group_name_H-M   'P 1'
#
loop_
_entity.id
_entity.type
_entity.pdbx_description
1 polymer ?
#
loop_
_entity_poly.entity_id
_entity_poly.type
_entity_poly.pdbx_seq_one_letter_code
_entity_poly.pdbx_strand_id
1 'polypeptide(L)'
;MSVVRDPKPGPRDVLVVTRQDYALPGKDLQRIATAIHEHLTVLVTRGILTHAAAHPRPPRERHRRTGFRGGTVLTVQVEVTARNTTIGLATALAAIRGGFDALAVTAPGQFTPAELAHLVTVTVGDDVDVTTHPRLPGRARR
;
A
#
# COMPACT_ATOMS: atom_id res chain seq x y z
N MET A 1 24.74 16.19 21.59
CA MET A 1 23.97 15.10 20.95
C MET A 1 22.70 15.70 20.37
N SER A 2 22.65 15.89 19.05
CA SER A 2 21.50 16.51 18.39
C SER A 2 20.36 15.50 18.29
N VAL A 3 19.27 15.79 18.98
CA VAL A 3 17.98 15.10 18.82
C VAL A 3 17.50 15.38 17.41
N VAL A 4 17.56 14.38 16.53
CA VAL A 4 16.90 14.40 15.22
C VAL A 4 15.41 14.41 15.53
N ARG A 5 14.83 15.62 15.58
CA ARG A 5 13.38 15.77 15.59
C ARG A 5 12.89 15.26 14.25
N ASP A 6 12.02 14.25 14.27
CA ASP A 6 11.28 13.84 13.09
C ASP A 6 10.76 15.08 12.36
N PRO A 7 10.97 15.19 11.04
CA PRO A 7 10.42 16.30 10.28
C PRO A 7 8.89 16.20 10.37
N LYS A 8 8.30 16.98 11.28
CA LYS A 8 6.86 17.20 11.31
C LYS A 8 6.45 17.66 9.91
N PRO A 9 5.47 17.01 9.28
CA PRO A 9 5.05 17.37 7.95
C PRO A 9 4.66 18.84 7.89
N GLY A 10 5.18 19.55 6.88
CA GLY A 10 5.04 20.98 6.72
C GLY A 10 3.65 21.38 6.21
N PRO A 11 3.27 22.66 6.31
CA PRO A 11 1.97 23.19 5.85
C PRO A 11 1.77 23.12 4.32
N ARG A 12 2.70 22.54 3.57
CA ARG A 12 2.65 22.33 2.11
C ARG A 12 2.61 20.85 1.73
N ASP A 13 2.53 19.95 2.70
CA ASP A 13 2.54 18.53 2.41
C ASP A 13 1.17 18.05 1.91
N VAL A 14 1.22 17.09 0.99
CA VAL A 14 0.08 16.44 0.36
C VAL A 14 -0.06 15.06 0.99
N LEU A 15 -1.29 14.70 1.34
CA LEU A 15 -1.63 13.31 1.66
C LEU A 15 -1.90 12.57 0.37
N VAL A 16 -1.10 11.54 0.08
CA VAL A 16 -1.27 10.65 -1.07
C VAL A 16 -1.82 9.32 -0.55
N VAL A 17 -3.05 9.01 -0.94
CA VAL A 17 -3.71 7.73 -0.67
C VAL A 17 -3.55 6.87 -1.91
N THR A 18 -2.87 5.74 -1.77
CA THR A 18 -2.68 4.76 -2.85
C THR A 18 -3.39 3.49 -2.46
N ARG A 19 -4.30 3.02 -3.31
CA ARG A 19 -5.01 1.75 -3.13
C ARG A 19 -4.88 0.90 -4.37
N GLN A 20 -4.55 -0.37 -4.18
CA GLN A 20 -4.45 -1.35 -5.26
C GLN A 20 -5.12 -2.66 -4.87
N ASP A 21 -5.84 -3.23 -5.82
CA ASP A 21 -6.53 -4.51 -5.67
C ASP A 21 -5.78 -5.59 -6.49
N TYR A 22 -5.58 -6.77 -5.91
CA TYR A 22 -4.84 -7.88 -6.51
C TYR A 22 -5.70 -9.13 -6.59
N ALA A 23 -5.89 -9.63 -7.81
CA ALA A 23 -6.50 -10.93 -8.06
C ALA A 23 -5.46 -12.04 -7.86
N LEU A 24 -5.60 -12.83 -6.80
CA LEU A 24 -4.64 -13.90 -6.43
C LEU A 24 -5.37 -15.25 -6.32
N PRO A 25 -5.76 -15.86 -7.46
CA PRO A 25 -6.53 -17.11 -7.45
C PRO A 25 -5.71 -18.25 -6.84
N GLY A 26 -6.38 -19.07 -6.01
CA GLY A 26 -5.76 -20.23 -5.37
C GLY A 26 -4.76 -19.89 -4.26
N LYS A 27 -4.64 -18.62 -3.86
CA LYS A 27 -3.76 -18.18 -2.77
C LYS A 27 -4.55 -17.95 -1.48
N ASP A 28 -3.87 -18.10 -0.34
CA ASP A 28 -4.41 -17.78 0.97
C ASP A 28 -4.34 -16.27 1.22
N LEU A 29 -5.41 -15.57 0.82
CA LEU A 29 -5.48 -14.12 0.92
C LEU A 29 -5.41 -13.60 2.36
N GLN A 30 -5.87 -14.37 3.34
CA GLN A 30 -5.81 -13.94 4.75
C GLN A 30 -4.37 -13.95 5.22
N ARG A 31 -3.64 -15.05 4.99
CA ARG A 31 -2.23 -15.14 5.33
C ARG A 31 -1.39 -14.08 4.63
N ILE A 32 -1.67 -13.83 3.35
CA ILE A 32 -0.97 -12.79 2.57
C ILE A 32 -1.29 -11.40 3.10
N ALA A 33 -2.56 -11.10 3.39
CA ALA A 33 -2.96 -9.83 3.96
C ALA A 33 -2.28 -9.55 5.30
N THR A 34 -2.22 -10.54 6.20
CA THR A 34 -1.52 -10.44 7.48
C THR A 34 -0.04 -10.10 7.27
N ALA A 35 0.66 -10.86 6.41
CA ALA A 35 2.08 -10.64 6.17
C ALA A 35 2.39 -9.26 5.57
N ILE A 36 1.60 -8.81 4.59
CA ILE A 36 1.75 -7.46 4.03
C ILE A 36 1.40 -6.41 5.08
N HIS A 37 0.34 -6.59 5.86
CA HIS A 37 -0.05 -5.64 6.90
C HIS A 37 1.01 -5.49 7.98
N GLU A 38 1.64 -6.59 8.42
CA GLU A 38 2.76 -6.57 9.36
C GLU A 38 3.95 -5.78 8.80
N HIS A 39 4.33 -6.03 7.55
CA HIS A 39 5.39 -5.27 6.89
C HIS A 39 5.08 -3.76 6.86
N LEU A 40 3.86 -3.39 6.43
CA LEU A 40 3.46 -2.00 6.32
C LEU A 40 3.33 -1.32 7.69
N THR A 41 2.94 -2.05 8.73
CA THR A 41 2.86 -1.54 10.12
C THR A 41 4.24 -1.10 10.63
N VAL A 42 5.31 -1.82 10.24
CA VAL A 42 6.68 -1.38 10.53
C VAL A 42 7.00 -0.03 9.86
N LEU A 43 6.48 0.23 8.67
CA LEU A 43 6.66 1.51 7.99
C LEU A 43 5.82 2.65 8.62
N VAL A 44 4.63 2.33 9.13
CA VAL A 44 3.80 3.28 9.89
C VAL A 44 4.49 3.68 11.19
N THR A 45 4.99 2.70 11.96
CA THR A 45 5.70 2.97 13.22
C THR A 45 6.99 3.77 13.03
N ARG A 46 7.63 3.67 11.86
CA ARG A 46 8.79 4.47 11.46
C ARG A 46 8.44 5.85 10.89
N GLY A 47 7.16 6.21 10.81
CA GLY A 47 6.70 7.48 10.26
C GLY A 47 6.85 7.64 8.75
N ILE A 48 7.16 6.55 8.02
CA ILE A 48 7.27 6.54 6.55
C ILE A 48 5.87 6.58 5.92
N LEU A 49 4.95 5.78 6.47
CA LEU A 49 3.54 5.80 6.13
C LEU A 49 2.76 6.47 7.26
N THR A 50 1.68 7.17 6.92
CA THR A 50 0.74 7.68 7.92
C THR A 50 -0.33 6.67 8.27
N HIS A 51 -0.68 5.78 7.35
CA HIS A 51 -1.63 4.70 7.54
C HIS A 51 -1.38 3.58 6.52
N ALA A 52 -1.73 2.36 6.89
CA ALA A 52 -1.65 1.20 6.01
C ALA A 52 -2.69 0.15 6.37
N ALA A 53 -3.26 -0.48 5.35
CA ALA A 53 -4.21 -1.57 5.48
C ALA A 53 -4.01 -2.60 4.36
N ALA A 54 -4.06 -3.88 4.70
CA ALA A 54 -4.12 -4.98 3.74
C ALA A 54 -5.18 -5.97 4.20
N HIS A 55 -6.15 -6.28 3.35
CA HIS A 55 -7.24 -7.19 3.71
C HIS A 55 -7.95 -7.73 2.46
N PRO A 56 -8.51 -8.95 2.53
CA PRO A 56 -9.32 -9.49 1.45
C PRO A 56 -10.65 -8.73 1.35
N ARG A 57 -11.07 -8.37 0.13
CA ARG A 57 -12.36 -7.74 -0.17
C ARG A 57 -13.01 -8.32 -1.41
N PRO A 58 -14.33 -8.20 -1.58
CA PRO A 58 -14.96 -8.47 -2.86
C PRO A 58 -14.38 -7.55 -3.96
N PRO A 59 -14.17 -8.05 -5.19
CA PRO A 59 -13.66 -7.27 -6.31
C PRO A 59 -14.60 -6.12 -6.61
N ARG A 60 -13.99 -4.96 -6.87
CA ARG A 60 -14.71 -3.83 -7.44
C ARG A 60 -15.28 -4.19 -8.80
N GLU A 61 -16.31 -3.46 -9.21
CA GLU A 61 -17.02 -3.68 -10.48
C GLU A 61 -16.09 -3.64 -11.71
N ARG A 62 -14.97 -2.91 -11.62
CA ARG A 62 -13.93 -2.89 -12.64
C ARG A 62 -13.29 -4.26 -12.91
N HIS A 63 -13.04 -5.05 -11.87
CA HIS A 63 -12.51 -6.41 -12.03
C HIS A 63 -13.56 -7.39 -12.58
N ARG A 64 -14.86 -7.14 -12.35
CA ARG A 64 -15.91 -7.95 -12.99
C ARG A 64 -15.89 -7.82 -14.52
N ARG A 65 -15.47 -6.66 -15.04
CA ARG A 65 -15.35 -6.40 -16.49
C ARG A 65 -14.16 -7.09 -17.15
N THR A 66 -13.09 -7.40 -16.41
CA THR A 66 -11.90 -8.07 -16.94
C THR A 66 -12.03 -9.59 -17.03
N GLY A 67 -13.23 -10.14 -16.82
CA GLY A 67 -13.48 -11.58 -16.85
C GLY A 67 -13.10 -12.30 -15.56
N PHE A 68 -12.73 -11.57 -14.50
CA PHE A 68 -12.57 -12.15 -13.16
C PHE A 68 -13.95 -12.59 -12.64
N ARG A 69 -14.25 -13.90 -12.78
CA ARG A 69 -15.55 -14.50 -12.45
C ARG A 69 -15.66 -14.75 -10.94
N GLY A 70 -15.82 -13.68 -10.17
CA GLY A 70 -16.03 -13.79 -8.73
C GLY A 70 -14.82 -14.33 -7.98
N GLY A 71 -14.87 -14.21 -6.65
CA GLY A 71 -13.73 -14.48 -5.77
C GLY A 71 -13.30 -13.22 -5.04
N THR A 72 -12.59 -13.37 -3.93
CA THR A 72 -12.08 -12.27 -3.12
C THR A 72 -10.76 -11.75 -3.72
N VAL A 73 -10.53 -10.44 -3.72
CA VAL A 73 -9.25 -9.83 -4.09
C VAL A 73 -8.53 -9.37 -2.83
N LEU A 74 -7.21 -9.30 -2.88
CA LEU A 74 -6.44 -8.63 -1.84
C LEU A 74 -6.45 -7.12 -2.12
N THR A 75 -7.00 -6.33 -1.21
CA THR A 75 -6.86 -4.86 -1.27
C THR A 75 -5.71 -4.43 -0.38
N VAL A 76 -4.76 -3.67 -0.94
CA VAL A 76 -3.70 -3.00 -0.20
C VAL A 76 -3.91 -1.49 -0.33
N GLN A 77 -3.96 -0.79 0.80
CA GLN A 77 -4.05 0.66 0.87
C GLN A 77 -2.92 1.20 1.75
N VAL A 78 -2.24 2.23 1.25
CA VAL A 78 -1.22 2.95 2.01
C VAL A 78 -1.46 4.45 1.87
N GLU A 79 -1.09 5.18 2.90
CA GLU A 79 -1.20 6.63 2.95
C GLU A 79 0.16 7.22 3.31
N VAL A 80 0.57 8.21 2.52
CA VAL A 80 1.87 8.86 2.66
C VAL A 80 1.63 10.36 2.72
N THR A 81 2.18 11.02 3.74
CA THR A 81 2.32 12.48 3.73
C THR A 81 3.65 12.84 3.12
N ALA A 82 3.64 13.60 2.02
CA ALA A 82 4.84 13.96 1.28
C ALA A 82 4.79 15.40 0.77
N ARG A 83 5.94 15.95 0.39
CA ARG A 83 6.05 17.33 -0.13
C ARG A 83 5.31 17.55 -1.46
N ASN A 84 5.10 16.49 -2.22
CA ASN A 84 4.33 16.49 -3.46
C ASN A 84 3.81 15.08 -3.78
N THR A 85 2.91 15.00 -4.74
CA THR A 85 2.28 13.75 -5.18
C THR A 85 3.28 12.73 -5.69
N THR A 86 4.28 13.14 -6.47
CA THR A 86 5.26 12.23 -7.08
C THR A 86 6.08 11.49 -6.03
N ILE A 87 6.56 12.21 -5.02
CA ILE A 87 7.30 11.61 -3.90
C ILE A 87 6.38 10.68 -3.11
N GLY A 88 5.17 11.14 -2.77
CA GLY A 88 4.23 10.32 -2.00
C GLY A 88 3.84 9.03 -2.72
N LEU A 89 3.61 9.09 -4.04
CA LEU A 89 3.32 7.92 -4.86
C LEU A 89 4.53 6.99 -4.95
N ALA A 90 5.73 7.50 -5.19
CA ALA A 90 6.94 6.67 -5.24
C ALA A 90 7.16 5.93 -3.91
N THR A 91 6.97 6.61 -2.78
CA THR A 91 7.04 5.99 -1.43
C THR A 91 5.96 4.94 -1.23
N ALA A 92 4.72 5.23 -1.63
CA ALA A 92 3.60 4.28 -1.52
C ALA A 92 3.87 3.00 -2.34
N LEU A 93 4.29 3.15 -3.60
CA LEU A 93 4.60 2.01 -4.46
C LEU A 93 5.78 1.20 -3.94
N ALA A 94 6.83 1.86 -3.42
CA ALA A 94 7.97 1.17 -2.82
C ALA A 94 7.56 0.36 -1.58
N ALA A 95 6.68 0.90 -0.73
CA ALA A 95 6.16 0.21 0.44
C ALA A 95 5.35 -1.04 0.06
N ILE A 96 4.48 -0.92 -0.94
CA ILE A 96 3.67 -2.05 -1.42
C ILE A 96 4.57 -3.16 -2.01
N ARG A 97 5.56 -2.78 -2.83
CA ARG A 97 6.53 -3.73 -3.39
C ARG A 97 7.33 -4.45 -2.30
N GLY A 98 7.82 -3.70 -1.30
CA GLY A 98 8.52 -4.29 -0.15
C GLY A 98 7.65 -5.29 0.63
N GLY A 99 6.34 -5.04 0.70
CA GLY A 99 5.37 -6.00 1.26
C GLY A 99 5.30 -7.30 0.48
N PHE A 100 5.30 -7.26 -0.86
CA PHE A 100 5.35 -8.47 -1.70
C PHE A 100 6.69 -9.19 -1.61
N ASP A 101 7.81 -8.47 -1.60
CA ASP A 101 9.13 -9.08 -1.44
C ASP A 101 9.24 -9.84 -0.11
N ALA A 102 8.63 -9.32 0.96
CA ALA A 102 8.58 -9.98 2.25
C ALA A 102 7.78 -11.31 2.24
N LEU A 103 6.85 -11.50 1.31
CA LEU A 103 6.05 -12.74 1.21
C LEU A 103 6.88 -13.97 0.88
N ALA A 104 8.02 -13.80 0.20
CA ALA A 104 8.96 -14.89 -0.05
C ALA A 104 9.41 -15.58 1.26
N VAL A 105 9.47 -14.81 2.36
CA VAL A 105 9.92 -15.29 3.68
C VAL A 105 8.74 -15.65 4.58
N THR A 106 7.68 -14.83 4.60
CA THR A 106 6.58 -14.94 5.57
C THR A 106 5.46 -15.89 5.13
N ALA A 107 5.31 -16.10 3.83
CA ALA A 107 4.31 -16.99 3.24
C ALA A 107 4.95 -18.02 2.28
N PRO A 108 5.91 -18.85 2.76
CA PRO A 108 6.59 -19.81 1.90
C PRO A 108 5.60 -20.79 1.27
N GLY A 109 5.82 -21.11 0.00
CA GLY A 109 4.97 -22.02 -0.78
C GLY A 109 3.68 -21.40 -1.32
N GLN A 110 3.33 -20.17 -0.94
CA GLN A 110 2.20 -19.46 -1.56
C GLN A 110 2.56 -18.93 -2.94
N PHE A 111 3.81 -18.54 -3.17
CA PHE A 111 4.23 -17.98 -4.46
C PHE A 111 5.52 -18.62 -4.96
N THR A 112 5.60 -18.76 -6.27
CA THR A 112 6.87 -18.93 -6.98
C THR A 112 7.60 -17.59 -7.07
N PRO A 113 8.94 -17.59 -7.23
CA PRO A 113 9.70 -16.36 -7.45
C PRO A 113 9.20 -15.55 -8.66
N ALA A 114 8.76 -16.23 -9.73
CA ALA A 114 8.22 -15.58 -10.92
C ALA A 114 6.88 -14.87 -10.66
N GLU A 115 6.00 -15.47 -9.85
CA GLU A 115 4.74 -14.84 -9.44
C GLU A 115 4.99 -13.59 -8.58
N LEU A 116 5.96 -13.63 -7.66
CA LEU A 116 6.32 -12.46 -6.85
C LEU A 116 6.92 -11.34 -7.72
N ALA A 117 7.83 -11.66 -8.63
CA ALA A 117 8.38 -10.70 -9.58
C ALA A 117 7.27 -10.06 -10.43
N HIS A 118 6.29 -10.87 -10.87
CA HIS A 118 5.13 -10.35 -11.58
C HIS A 118 4.31 -9.38 -10.70
N LEU A 119 4.03 -9.71 -9.44
CA LEU A 119 3.30 -8.84 -8.51
C LEU A 119 4.00 -7.49 -8.28
N VAL A 120 5.32 -7.50 -8.16
CA VAL A 120 6.14 -6.28 -8.03
C VAL A 120 6.04 -5.39 -9.28
N THR A 121 5.98 -5.99 -10.48
CA THR A 121 5.85 -5.25 -11.75
C THR A 121 4.46 -4.67 -11.96
N VAL A 122 3.39 -5.42 -11.67
CA VAL A 122 2.00 -4.93 -11.82
C VAL A 122 1.60 -3.93 -10.74
N THR A 123 2.40 -3.74 -9.70
CA THR A 123 2.18 -2.69 -8.67
C THR A 123 2.24 -1.27 -9.26
N VAL A 124 2.60 -1.09 -10.53
CA VAL A 124 2.56 0.20 -11.27
C VAL A 124 1.40 0.27 -12.27
N GLY A 125 0.56 -0.76 -12.32
CA GLY A 125 -0.46 -0.92 -13.37
C GLY A 125 -1.74 -0.10 -13.17
N ASP A 126 -2.67 -0.29 -14.09
CA ASP A 126 -3.92 0.48 -14.20
C ASP A 126 -4.87 0.37 -12.99
N ASP A 127 -4.65 -0.56 -12.06
CA ASP A 127 -5.48 -0.80 -10.87
C ASP A 127 -5.08 0.03 -9.63
N VAL A 128 -4.17 0.99 -9.80
CA VAL A 128 -3.76 1.90 -8.74
C VAL A 128 -4.71 3.11 -8.69
N ASP A 129 -5.51 3.19 -7.64
CA ASP A 129 -6.27 4.40 -7.31
C ASP A 129 -5.39 5.34 -6.48
N VAL A 130 -5.12 6.53 -7.03
CA VAL A 130 -4.40 7.60 -6.32
C VAL A 130 -5.35 8.75 -6.02
N THR A 131 -5.55 9.05 -4.74
CA THR A 131 -6.27 10.26 -4.30
C THR A 131 -5.32 11.16 -3.54
N THR A 132 -5.34 12.46 -3.84
CA THR A 132 -4.53 13.45 -3.15
C THR A 132 -5.40 14.44 -2.40
N HIS A 133 -5.02 14.72 -1.16
CA HIS A 133 -5.68 15.74 -0.35
C HIS A 133 -4.65 16.80 0.06
N PRO A 134 -4.90 18.09 -0.24
CA PRO A 134 -4.13 19.15 0.39
C PRO A 134 -4.39 19.11 1.89
N ARG A 135 -3.33 19.08 2.70
CA ARG A 135 -3.52 19.12 4.15
C ARG A 135 -3.95 20.54 4.52
N LEU A 136 -5.22 20.72 4.91
CA LEU A 136 -5.67 21.98 5.50
C LEU A 136 -4.81 22.25 6.75
N PRO A 137 -4.34 23.48 6.99
CA PRO A 137 -3.63 23.80 8.22
C PRO A 137 -4.53 23.40 9.38
N GLY A 138 -4.02 22.53 10.26
CA GLY A 138 -4.77 22.07 11.42
C GLY A 138 -5.32 23.29 12.14
N ARG A 139 -6.65 23.37 12.29
CA ARG A 139 -7.27 24.42 13.10
C ARG A 139 -6.58 24.39 14.45
N ALA A 140 -5.75 25.40 14.72
CA ALA A 140 -5.31 25.69 16.06
C ALA A 140 -6.59 25.86 16.88
N ARG A 141 -6.89 24.89 17.75
CA ARG A 141 -7.88 25.11 18.79
C ARG A 141 -7.35 26.28 19.62
N ARG A 142 -8.02 27.43 19.49
CA ARG A 142 -7.91 28.53 20.45
C ARG A 142 -8.58 28.12 21.75
#